data_AF-A0A7S4CB74-F1
#
_entry.id   AF-A0A7S4CB74-F1
#
_cell.length_a   1.000
_cell.length_b   1.000
_cell.length_c   1.000
_cell.angle_alpha   90.00
_cell.angle_beta   90.00
_cell.angle_gamma   90.00
#
_symmetry.space_group_name_H-M   'P 1'
#
loop_
_entity.id
_entity.type
_entity.pdbx_description
1 polymer ?
#
loop_
_entity_poly.entity_id
_entity_poly.type
_entity_poly.pdbx_seq_one_letter_code
_entity_poly.pdbx_strand_id
1 'polypeptide(L)'
;MKRTMYLERARAAGVTNIGMYWMGDEKYEHDRSFLPLADYIFRNYYHSDLMAQHKHLHWLPNGMKSGLGHASGIPATLPLASQRRFLCNFLGSMRSHRKDMLEYLKSQDIHCAVFVNSWEDKSTKHPILYRFTYLEHSKFTLCPFGNNPETMRHYEALEHGSIPVVFKYKDPRLDMLQAWGQHHPLPIFGSVREVPDFFHKFDNDPDALDALQERVMRWWLRRKDE
;
A
#
# COMPACT_ATOMS: atom_id res chain seq x y z
N MET A 1 -5.19 -20.73 24.33
CA MET A 1 -3.82 -20.88 24.89
C MET A 1 -3.08 -19.58 24.61
N LYS A 2 -2.62 -18.83 25.62
CA LYS A 2 -1.96 -17.52 25.42
C LYS A 2 -0.62 -17.71 24.69
N ARG A 3 -0.33 -16.92 23.65
CA ARG A 3 0.90 -17.00 22.83
C ARG A 3 2.17 -16.91 23.70
N THR A 4 2.11 -16.06 24.73
CA THR A 4 3.16 -15.87 25.75
C THR A 4 3.56 -17.19 26.43
N MET A 5 2.58 -18.05 26.71
CA MET A 5 2.81 -19.33 27.41
C MET A 5 3.70 -20.30 26.62
N TYR A 6 3.66 -20.26 25.28
CA TYR A 6 4.52 -21.13 24.46
C TYR A 6 5.99 -20.65 24.48
N LEU A 7 6.19 -19.34 24.38
CA LEU A 7 7.51 -18.72 24.38
C LEU A 7 8.17 -18.82 25.76
N GLU A 8 7.41 -18.61 26.83
CA GLU A 8 7.87 -18.82 28.21
C GLU A 8 8.34 -20.26 28.43
N ARG A 9 7.57 -21.24 27.94
CA ARG A 9 7.97 -22.66 28.01
C ARG A 9 9.23 -22.96 27.20
N ALA A 10 9.35 -22.39 25.99
CA ALA A 10 10.54 -22.56 25.17
C ALA A 10 11.78 -21.98 25.88
N ARG A 11 11.68 -20.79 26.49
CA ARG A 11 12.76 -20.19 27.28
C ARG A 11 13.09 -21.02 28.52
N ALA A 12 12.09 -21.50 29.26
CA ALA A 12 12.29 -22.36 30.41
C ALA A 12 12.98 -23.69 30.05
N ALA A 13 12.79 -24.17 28.81
CA ALA A 13 13.47 -25.33 28.25
C ALA A 13 14.88 -25.03 27.69
N GLY A 14 15.39 -23.80 27.84
CA GLY A 14 16.73 -23.40 27.38
C GLY A 14 16.82 -23.05 25.90
N VAL A 15 15.69 -22.90 25.19
CA VAL A 15 15.70 -22.51 23.78
C VAL A 15 16.19 -21.06 23.63
N THR A 16 17.20 -20.89 22.79
CA THR A 16 17.76 -19.60 22.38
C THR A 16 17.47 -19.35 20.91
N ASN A 17 17.64 -18.10 20.46
CA ASN A 17 17.44 -17.69 19.07
C ASN A 17 15.99 -17.89 18.57
N ILE A 18 15.01 -17.39 19.33
CA ILE A 18 13.59 -17.49 19.01
C ILE A 18 13.18 -16.38 18.06
N GLY A 19 12.92 -16.74 16.81
CA GLY A 19 12.31 -15.88 15.81
C GLY A 19 10.79 -15.93 15.81
N MET A 20 10.14 -14.78 15.59
CA MET A 20 8.70 -14.71 15.41
C MET A 20 8.31 -13.96 14.15
N TYR A 21 7.27 -14.44 13.47
CA TYR A 21 6.55 -13.67 12.48
C TYR A 21 5.18 -13.26 13.04
N TRP A 22 5.07 -12.01 13.45
CA TRP A 22 3.86 -11.44 14.03
C TRP A 22 2.98 -10.87 12.92
N MET A 23 2.03 -11.69 12.47
CA MET A 23 0.99 -11.25 11.54
C MET A 23 -0.23 -10.70 12.27
N GLY A 24 -0.83 -9.63 11.72
CA GLY A 24 -2.08 -9.05 12.20
C GLY A 24 -1.89 -7.85 13.10
N ASP A 25 -2.89 -7.54 13.93
CA ASP A 25 -2.91 -6.36 14.81
C ASP A 25 -2.77 -5.03 14.05
N GLU A 26 -3.59 -4.88 13.01
CA GLU A 26 -3.61 -3.69 12.15
C GLU A 26 -3.92 -2.39 12.94
N LYS A 27 -4.58 -2.51 14.10
CA LYS A 27 -4.93 -1.37 14.98
C LYS A 27 -4.00 -1.18 16.17
N TYR A 28 -3.01 -2.05 16.35
CA TYR A 28 -2.11 -1.98 17.49
C TYR A 28 -2.83 -2.12 18.85
N GLU A 29 -3.79 -3.03 18.96
CA GLU A 29 -4.62 -3.26 20.15
C GLU A 29 -4.31 -4.61 20.83
N HIS A 30 -3.53 -5.49 20.20
CA HIS A 30 -3.27 -6.82 20.74
C HIS A 30 -2.24 -6.80 21.89
N ASP A 31 -2.32 -7.83 22.75
CA ASP A 31 -1.33 -8.08 23.81
C ASP A 31 0.08 -8.24 23.23
N ARG A 32 1.04 -7.53 23.80
CA ARG A 32 2.45 -7.45 23.37
C ARG A 32 3.40 -8.02 24.42
N SER A 33 2.89 -8.68 25.46
CA SER A 33 3.69 -9.33 26.52
C SER A 33 4.73 -10.33 25.99
N PHE A 34 4.54 -10.82 24.76
CA PHE A 34 5.46 -11.74 24.10
C PHE A 34 6.71 -11.07 23.51
N LEU A 35 6.73 -9.75 23.31
CA LEU A 35 7.84 -9.07 22.63
C LEU A 35 9.22 -9.30 23.29
N PRO A 36 9.35 -9.28 24.64
CA PRO A 36 10.65 -9.54 25.29
C PRO A 36 11.10 -11.00 25.20
N LEU A 37 10.21 -11.92 24.82
CA LEU A 37 10.51 -13.35 24.81
C LEU A 37 11.12 -13.83 23.49
N ALA A 38 11.02 -13.05 22.42
CA ALA A 38 11.61 -13.35 21.12
C ALA A 38 12.91 -12.57 20.91
N ASP A 39 13.88 -13.21 20.27
CA ASP A 39 15.18 -12.61 19.95
C ASP A 39 15.12 -11.73 18.69
N TYR A 40 14.19 -12.03 17.78
CA TYR A 40 13.89 -11.21 16.61
C TYR A 40 12.44 -11.43 16.17
N ILE A 41 11.79 -10.35 15.73
CA ILE A 41 10.38 -10.33 15.38
C ILE A 41 10.22 -9.63 14.05
N PHE A 42 9.70 -10.33 13.06
CA PHE A 42 9.25 -9.72 11.82
C PHE A 42 7.76 -9.44 11.92
N ARG A 43 7.29 -8.27 11.46
CA ARG A 43 5.85 -7.97 11.43
C ARG A 43 5.44 -7.17 10.21
N ASN A 44 4.20 -7.39 9.79
CA ASN A 44 3.54 -6.45 8.90
C ASN A 44 2.95 -5.27 9.69
N TYR A 45 2.60 -4.21 8.98
CA TYR A 45 2.07 -2.93 9.52
C TYR A 45 3.13 -2.11 10.27
N TYR A 46 3.52 -0.98 9.65
CA TYR A 46 4.54 -0.08 10.19
C TYR A 46 3.97 0.82 11.30
N HIS A 47 4.68 0.87 12.43
CA HIS A 47 4.40 1.81 13.51
C HIS A 47 5.70 2.31 14.12
N SER A 48 5.97 3.60 13.93
CA SER A 48 7.21 4.25 14.33
C SER A 48 7.58 4.04 15.81
N ASP A 49 6.67 4.30 16.76
CA ASP A 49 6.98 4.13 18.19
C ASP A 49 7.38 2.69 18.53
N LEU A 50 6.71 1.71 17.94
CA LEU A 50 6.98 0.30 18.21
C LEU A 50 8.34 -0.12 17.65
N MET A 51 8.69 0.36 16.45
CA MET A 51 10.01 0.14 15.85
C MET A 51 11.12 0.83 16.66
N ALA A 52 10.85 2.02 17.20
CA ALA A 52 11.80 2.75 18.04
C ALA A 52 12.02 2.08 19.41
N GLN A 53 10.96 1.52 20.00
CA GLN A 53 11.00 0.88 21.33
C GLN A 53 11.61 -0.53 21.30
N HIS A 54 11.52 -1.24 20.17
CA HIS A 54 11.94 -2.64 20.07
C HIS A 54 12.93 -2.83 18.92
N LYS A 55 14.24 -2.76 19.21
CA LYS A 55 15.31 -2.87 18.20
C LYS A 55 15.36 -4.23 17.49
N HIS A 56 14.82 -5.28 18.11
CA HIS A 56 14.71 -6.62 17.54
C HIS A 56 13.43 -6.81 16.71
N LEU A 57 12.64 -5.75 16.55
CA LEU A 57 11.46 -5.72 15.69
C LEU A 57 11.86 -5.21 14.30
N HIS A 58 11.56 -6.01 13.29
CA HIS A 58 11.80 -5.73 11.89
C HIS A 58 10.46 -5.58 11.18
N TRP A 59 10.29 -4.46 10.50
CA TRP A 59 9.11 -4.24 9.67
C TRP A 59 9.26 -4.95 8.33
N LEU A 60 8.22 -5.69 7.95
CA LEU A 60 8.03 -6.25 6.62
C LEU A 60 6.82 -5.55 5.95
N PRO A 61 7.01 -4.96 4.76
CA PRO A 61 5.90 -4.40 3.98
C PRO A 61 4.83 -5.48 3.68
N ASN A 62 3.55 -5.09 3.59
CA ASN A 62 2.50 -6.04 3.14
C ASN A 62 2.66 -6.46 1.66
N GLY A 63 3.44 -5.69 0.90
CA GLY A 63 3.64 -5.87 -0.54
C GLY A 63 4.38 -7.15 -0.93
N MET A 64 4.41 -7.40 -2.24
CA MET A 64 4.99 -8.61 -2.81
C MET A 64 6.33 -8.28 -3.47
N LYS A 65 7.40 -8.99 -3.10
CA LYS A 65 8.70 -8.92 -3.79
C LYS A 65 8.66 -9.58 -5.18
N SER A 66 7.91 -10.68 -5.29
CA SER A 66 7.79 -11.50 -6.51
C SER A 66 6.67 -11.04 -7.47
N GLY A 67 6.05 -9.88 -7.21
CA GLY A 67 4.89 -9.38 -7.94
C GLY A 67 3.59 -10.17 -7.71
N LEU A 68 2.50 -9.69 -8.31
CA LEU A 68 1.14 -10.24 -8.15
C LEU A 68 0.89 -11.45 -9.05
N GLY A 69 1.36 -12.63 -8.64
CA GLY A 69 0.99 -13.88 -9.32
C GLY A 69 1.33 -13.87 -10.82
N HIS A 70 2.39 -13.18 -11.20
CA HIS A 70 2.89 -13.19 -12.56
C HIS A 70 3.36 -14.60 -12.89
N ALA A 71 2.49 -15.36 -13.56
CA ALA A 71 2.94 -16.42 -14.44
C ALA A 71 3.82 -15.76 -15.49
N SER A 72 5.14 -15.75 -15.28
CA SER A 72 6.18 -15.68 -16.33
C SER A 72 5.79 -14.95 -17.64
N GLY A 73 5.28 -13.71 -17.55
CA GLY A 73 4.52 -13.15 -18.68
C GLY A 73 3.95 -11.74 -18.50
N ILE A 74 4.56 -10.87 -17.68
CA ILE A 74 4.39 -9.42 -17.93
C ILE A 74 4.92 -9.19 -19.35
N PRO A 75 4.21 -8.45 -20.22
CA PRO A 75 4.83 -7.94 -21.44
C PRO A 75 6.15 -7.27 -21.07
N ALA A 76 7.19 -7.37 -21.91
CA ALA A 76 8.51 -6.79 -21.61
C ALA A 76 8.48 -5.27 -21.29
N THR A 77 7.34 -4.60 -21.45
CA THR A 77 7.10 -3.18 -21.17
C THR A 77 5.66 -2.95 -20.67
N LEU A 78 5.49 -2.33 -19.50
CA LEU A 78 4.20 -1.77 -19.04
C LEU A 78 3.80 -0.59 -19.96
N PRO A 79 2.49 -0.36 -20.20
CA PRO A 79 2.06 0.79 -20.99
C PRO A 79 2.38 2.11 -20.27
N LEU A 80 2.82 3.09 -21.06
CA LEU A 80 3.06 4.46 -20.61
C LEU A 80 1.78 5.05 -20.04
N ALA A 81 1.88 5.88 -19.01
CA ALA A 81 0.73 6.47 -18.35
C ALA A 81 -0.13 7.30 -19.33
N SER A 82 0.49 8.04 -20.23
CA SER A 82 -0.19 8.79 -21.30
C SER A 82 -1.07 7.92 -22.20
N GLN A 83 -0.72 6.64 -22.38
CA GLN A 83 -1.44 5.66 -23.22
C GLN A 83 -2.60 4.96 -22.49
N ARG A 84 -2.76 5.21 -21.19
CA ARG A 84 -3.76 4.53 -20.34
C ARG A 84 -5.13 5.18 -20.49
N ARG A 85 -6.14 4.32 -20.67
CA ARG A 85 -7.55 4.72 -20.93
C ARG A 85 -8.17 5.49 -19.77
N PHE A 86 -7.94 5.05 -18.54
CA PHE A 86 -8.61 5.61 -17.36
C PHE A 86 -7.71 6.64 -16.68
N LEU A 87 -8.27 7.77 -16.26
CA LEU A 87 -7.55 8.75 -15.45
C LEU A 87 -7.17 8.16 -14.09
N CYS A 88 -8.14 7.57 -13.39
CA CYS A 88 -7.91 7.04 -12.04
C CYS A 88 -8.77 5.81 -11.77
N ASN A 89 -8.36 5.02 -10.78
CA ASN A 89 -9.19 3.97 -10.19
C ASN A 89 -9.10 3.96 -8.66
N PHE A 90 -10.04 3.27 -8.02
CA PHE A 90 -10.03 2.94 -6.59
C PHE A 90 -10.54 1.51 -6.37
N LEU A 91 -9.78 0.69 -5.63
CA LEU A 91 -10.22 -0.61 -5.12
C LEU A 91 -10.24 -0.65 -3.60
N GLY A 92 -11.38 -0.98 -3.02
CA GLY A 92 -11.44 -1.34 -1.62
C GLY A 92 -12.82 -1.18 -1.02
N SER A 93 -12.91 -1.47 0.27
CA SER A 93 -14.16 -1.30 1.00
C SER A 93 -14.58 0.17 1.07
N MET A 94 -15.87 0.42 0.84
CA MET A 94 -16.43 1.77 0.89
C MET A 94 -16.61 2.20 2.34
N ARG A 95 -15.76 3.13 2.79
CA ARG A 95 -15.85 3.81 4.10
C ARG A 95 -16.28 5.26 3.87
N SER A 96 -16.81 5.94 4.90
CA SER A 96 -17.29 7.34 4.78
C SER A 96 -16.27 8.25 4.11
N HIS A 97 -15.05 8.33 4.64
CA HIS A 97 -13.98 9.17 4.07
C HIS A 97 -13.62 8.83 2.60
N ARG A 98 -13.81 7.59 2.16
CA ARG A 98 -13.54 7.15 0.78
C ARG A 98 -14.68 7.53 -0.14
N LYS A 99 -15.91 7.44 0.36
CA LYS A 99 -17.11 7.92 -0.32
C LYS A 99 -17.02 9.44 -0.52
N ASP A 100 -16.71 10.19 0.53
CA ASP A 100 -16.56 11.65 0.48
C ASP A 100 -15.48 12.06 -0.54
N MET A 101 -14.35 11.34 -0.57
CA MET A 101 -13.28 11.53 -1.55
C MET A 101 -13.77 11.33 -3.00
N LEU A 102 -14.46 10.22 -3.27
CA LEU A 102 -14.96 9.89 -4.60
C LEU A 102 -16.07 10.85 -5.05
N GLU A 103 -16.97 11.25 -4.14
CA GLU A 103 -18.02 12.23 -4.40
C GLU A 103 -17.45 13.62 -4.68
N TYR A 104 -16.42 14.02 -3.93
CA TYR A 104 -15.71 15.26 -4.21
C TYR A 104 -15.07 15.24 -5.59
N LEU A 105 -14.29 14.20 -5.94
CA LEU A 105 -13.68 14.11 -7.27
C LEU A 105 -14.73 14.13 -8.38
N LYS A 106 -15.84 13.41 -8.21
CA LYS A 106 -16.96 13.45 -9.17
C LYS A 106 -17.55 14.86 -9.32
N SER A 107 -17.63 15.64 -8.24
CA SER A 107 -18.10 17.03 -8.29
C SER A 107 -17.16 17.96 -9.06
N GLN A 108 -15.91 17.54 -9.27
CA GLN A 108 -14.90 18.24 -10.08
C GLN A 108 -14.79 17.64 -11.49
N ASP A 109 -15.80 16.87 -11.93
CA ASP A 109 -15.84 16.13 -13.19
C ASP A 109 -14.72 15.09 -13.39
N ILE A 110 -14.14 14.61 -12.28
CA ILE A 110 -13.12 13.56 -12.28
C ILE A 110 -13.79 12.22 -11.99
N HIS A 111 -13.84 11.36 -13.00
CA HIS A 111 -14.45 10.03 -12.92
C HIS A 111 -13.37 8.95 -12.78
N CYS A 112 -13.32 8.31 -11.61
CA CYS A 112 -12.46 7.15 -11.38
C CYS A 112 -13.24 5.85 -11.52
N ALA A 113 -12.59 4.79 -12.01
CA ALA A 113 -13.16 3.44 -11.97
C ALA A 113 -13.17 2.93 -10.51
N VAL A 114 -14.33 2.52 -9.98
CA VAL A 114 -14.50 2.15 -8.57
C VAL A 114 -14.84 0.67 -8.43
N PHE A 115 -14.09 -0.03 -7.57
CA PHE A 115 -14.29 -1.44 -7.24
C PHE A 115 -14.46 -1.58 -5.73
N VAL A 116 -15.62 -2.05 -5.31
CA VAL A 116 -15.94 -2.24 -3.90
C VAL A 116 -15.83 -3.71 -3.56
N ASN A 117 -14.86 -4.08 -2.72
CA ASN A 117 -14.87 -5.37 -2.06
C ASN A 117 -15.86 -5.30 -0.90
N SER A 118 -17.11 -5.66 -1.13
CA SER A 118 -17.98 -6.14 -0.05
C SER A 118 -17.62 -7.61 0.19
N TRP A 119 -17.23 -7.94 1.42
CA TRP A 119 -16.96 -9.32 1.84
C TRP A 119 -18.17 -10.27 1.63
N GLU A 120 -19.35 -9.69 1.42
CA GLU A 120 -20.62 -10.38 1.16
C GLU A 120 -20.88 -10.62 -0.34
N ASP A 121 -20.21 -9.89 -1.24
CA ASP A 121 -20.47 -10.00 -2.66
C ASP A 121 -19.53 -11.01 -3.32
N LYS A 122 -20.00 -12.27 -3.32
CA LYS A 122 -19.39 -13.40 -4.04
C LYS A 122 -19.35 -13.20 -5.57
N SER A 123 -19.81 -12.07 -6.11
CA SER A 123 -19.64 -11.69 -7.52
C SER A 123 -18.33 -10.94 -7.81
N THR A 124 -17.61 -10.44 -6.80
CA THR A 124 -16.24 -9.89 -6.93
C THR A 124 -15.17 -10.98 -7.14
N LYS A 125 -15.53 -12.00 -7.93
CA LYS A 125 -14.80 -13.26 -8.12
C LYS A 125 -13.53 -13.17 -8.95
N HIS A 126 -13.08 -12.00 -9.40
CA HIS A 126 -11.83 -11.92 -10.13
C HIS A 126 -10.95 -10.73 -9.72
N PRO A 127 -10.22 -10.87 -8.60
CA PRO A 127 -9.08 -10.00 -8.27
C PRO A 127 -8.10 -9.85 -9.43
N ILE A 128 -7.97 -10.90 -10.26
CA ILE A 128 -7.15 -10.93 -11.47
C ILE A 128 -7.70 -10.01 -12.56
N LEU A 129 -8.99 -10.10 -12.90
CA LEU A 129 -9.57 -9.26 -13.96
C LEU A 129 -9.51 -7.78 -13.60
N TYR A 130 -9.75 -7.43 -12.34
CA TYR A 130 -9.58 -6.05 -11.87
C TYR A 130 -8.17 -5.52 -12.13
N ARG A 131 -7.15 -6.31 -11.76
CA ARG A 131 -5.74 -5.94 -11.90
C ARG A 131 -5.38 -5.63 -13.35
N PHE A 132 -5.68 -6.56 -14.27
CA PHE A 132 -5.37 -6.38 -15.69
C PHE A 132 -6.28 -5.39 -16.41
N THR A 133 -7.53 -5.20 -15.97
CA THR A 133 -8.48 -4.30 -16.66
C THR A 133 -8.36 -2.85 -16.18
N TYR A 134 -8.05 -2.62 -14.92
CA TYR A 134 -8.12 -1.28 -14.34
C TYR A 134 -6.78 -0.77 -13.85
N LEU A 135 -5.98 -1.55 -13.12
CA LEU A 135 -4.68 -1.05 -12.66
C LEU A 135 -3.74 -0.77 -13.83
N GLU A 136 -3.64 -1.71 -14.77
CA GLU A 136 -2.78 -1.56 -15.95
C GLU A 136 -3.24 -0.45 -16.90
N HIS A 137 -4.56 -0.20 -16.95
CA HIS A 137 -5.16 0.81 -17.83
C HIS A 137 -5.53 2.12 -17.14
N SER A 138 -5.13 2.33 -15.88
CA SER A 138 -5.31 3.61 -15.17
C SER A 138 -4.00 4.36 -14.97
N LYS A 139 -3.98 5.65 -15.30
CA LYS A 139 -2.85 6.56 -15.02
C LYS A 139 -2.52 6.56 -13.53
N PHE A 140 -3.55 6.79 -12.71
CA PHE A 140 -3.44 6.90 -11.27
C PHE A 140 -4.26 5.83 -10.54
N THR A 141 -3.81 5.44 -9.36
CA THR A 141 -4.58 4.61 -8.43
C THR A 141 -4.74 5.37 -7.11
N LEU A 142 -5.98 5.63 -6.71
CA LEU A 142 -6.27 6.31 -5.46
C LEU A 142 -5.94 5.40 -4.28
N CYS A 143 -5.02 5.88 -3.45
CA CYS A 143 -4.51 5.21 -2.28
C CYS A 143 -4.86 5.97 -0.98
N PRO A 144 -6.15 6.30 -0.67
CA PRO A 144 -6.50 6.79 0.67
C PRO A 144 -6.07 5.82 1.75
N PHE A 145 -5.77 6.39 2.91
CA PHE A 145 -5.26 5.65 4.05
C PHE A 145 -6.18 4.49 4.47
N GLY A 146 -5.53 3.45 5.00
CA GLY A 146 -6.18 2.36 5.71
C GLY A 146 -6.11 2.59 7.21
N ASN A 147 -5.96 1.52 7.97
CA ASN A 147 -5.53 1.61 9.36
C ASN A 147 -3.99 1.72 9.47
N ASN A 148 -3.28 1.64 8.33
CA ASN A 148 -1.82 1.70 8.23
C ASN A 148 -1.33 2.69 7.17
N PRO A 149 -0.08 3.19 7.30
CA PRO A 149 0.57 4.08 6.33
C PRO A 149 0.59 3.48 4.93
N GLU A 150 0.85 2.17 4.86
CA GLU A 150 0.88 1.40 3.63
C GLU A 150 -0.27 0.41 3.58
N THR A 151 -0.72 0.13 2.37
CA THR A 151 -1.85 -0.76 2.07
C THR A 151 -1.55 -1.54 0.80
N MET A 152 -2.18 -2.71 0.62
CA MET A 152 -2.01 -3.55 -0.58
C MET A 152 -2.14 -2.75 -1.88
N ARG A 153 -3.11 -1.83 -1.95
CA ARG A 153 -3.39 -1.00 -3.13
C ARG A 153 -2.16 -0.32 -3.71
N HIS A 154 -1.24 0.11 -2.86
CA HIS A 154 -0.05 0.78 -3.36
C HIS A 154 0.85 -0.18 -4.13
N TYR A 155 1.10 -1.37 -3.59
CA TYR A 155 1.89 -2.38 -4.27
C TYR A 155 1.17 -2.87 -5.52
N GLU A 156 -0.16 -3.03 -5.49
CA GLU A 156 -0.89 -3.42 -6.68
C GLU A 156 -0.78 -2.35 -7.79
N ALA A 157 -0.91 -1.07 -7.44
CA ALA A 157 -0.68 0.02 -8.40
C ALA A 157 0.74 0.01 -8.96
N LEU A 158 1.75 -0.12 -8.09
CA LEU A 158 3.17 -0.13 -8.46
C LEU A 158 3.53 -1.32 -9.35
N GLU A 159 3.01 -2.51 -9.07
CA GLU A 159 3.24 -3.71 -9.90
C GLU A 159 2.59 -3.62 -11.29
N HIS A 160 1.56 -2.78 -11.46
CA HIS A 160 0.86 -2.57 -12.74
C HIS A 160 1.19 -1.22 -13.40
N GLY A 161 2.20 -0.50 -12.90
CA GLY A 161 2.62 0.79 -13.45
C GLY A 161 1.64 1.94 -13.24
N SER A 162 0.60 1.77 -12.43
CA SER A 162 -0.31 2.84 -12.09
C SER A 162 0.30 3.68 -10.98
N ILE A 163 0.27 5.00 -11.11
CA ILE A 163 0.91 5.90 -10.15
C ILE A 163 0.04 5.98 -8.88
N PRO A 164 0.53 5.55 -7.70
CA PRO A 164 -0.22 5.68 -6.45
C PRO A 164 -0.42 7.15 -6.07
N VAL A 165 -1.66 7.55 -5.85
CA VAL A 165 -2.06 8.86 -5.30
C VAL A 165 -2.34 8.68 -3.81
N VAL A 166 -1.41 9.16 -3.00
CA VAL A 166 -1.37 8.88 -1.56
C VAL A 166 -1.95 10.06 -0.78
N PHE A 167 -2.59 9.76 0.36
CA PHE A 167 -3.08 10.77 1.28
C PHE A 167 -2.37 10.64 2.62
N LYS A 168 -1.90 11.77 3.18
CA LYS A 168 -1.26 11.80 4.48
C LYS A 168 -2.20 11.25 5.54
N TYR A 169 -1.63 10.42 6.41
CA TYR A 169 -2.31 10.01 7.62
C TYR A 169 -2.36 11.16 8.62
N LYS A 170 -3.45 11.28 9.39
CA LYS A 170 -3.55 12.32 10.43
C LYS A 170 -2.60 12.06 11.59
N ASP A 171 -2.38 10.78 11.90
CA ASP A 171 -1.42 10.36 12.92
C ASP A 171 0.00 10.32 12.34
N PRO A 172 0.93 11.18 12.80
CA PRO A 172 2.31 11.22 12.30
C PRO A 172 3.06 9.91 12.56
N ARG A 173 2.60 9.07 13.50
CA ARG A 173 3.23 7.77 13.79
C ARG A 173 3.02 6.75 12.68
N LEU A 174 1.99 6.98 11.86
CA LEU A 174 1.57 6.19 10.71
C LEU A 174 1.81 6.97 9.41
N ASP A 175 2.88 7.76 9.38
CA ASP A 175 3.30 8.49 8.19
C ASP A 175 4.03 7.55 7.20
N MET A 176 3.55 7.53 5.96
CA MET A 176 4.18 6.78 4.88
C MET A 176 5.63 7.19 4.64
N LEU A 177 5.99 8.46 4.86
CA LEU A 177 7.37 8.91 4.72
C LEU A 177 8.33 8.21 5.67
N GLN A 178 7.83 7.76 6.84
CA GLN A 178 8.63 6.97 7.76
C GLN A 178 8.75 5.50 7.32
N ALA A 179 7.71 4.94 6.70
CA ALA A 179 7.74 3.58 6.20
C ALA A 179 8.57 3.45 4.91
N TRP A 180 8.42 4.38 3.97
CA TRP A 180 8.98 4.28 2.61
C TRP A 180 10.19 5.20 2.37
N GLY A 181 10.59 5.96 3.38
CA GLY A 181 11.68 6.91 3.32
C GLY A 181 11.27 8.26 2.73
N GLN A 182 12.10 9.27 2.98
CA GLN A 182 11.83 10.68 2.65
C GLN A 182 11.96 11.00 1.15
N HIS A 183 12.52 10.10 0.35
CA HIS A 183 12.92 10.36 -1.04
C HIS A 183 12.12 9.57 -2.09
N HIS A 184 10.88 9.18 -1.78
CA HIS A 184 10.04 8.53 -2.78
C HIS A 184 9.38 9.56 -3.73
N PRO A 185 9.16 9.23 -5.00
CA PRO A 185 8.55 10.13 -6.00
C PRO A 185 7.01 10.15 -5.99
N LEU A 186 6.37 9.45 -5.06
CA LEU A 186 4.91 9.32 -5.04
C LEU A 186 4.21 10.65 -4.71
N PRO A 187 3.13 10.99 -5.43
CA PRO A 187 2.31 12.15 -5.09
C PRO A 187 1.56 11.91 -3.77
N ILE A 188 1.93 12.66 -2.72
CA ILE A 188 1.29 12.67 -1.41
C ILE A 188 0.52 13.97 -1.22
N PHE A 189 -0.75 13.87 -0.85
CA PHE A 189 -1.62 15.01 -0.58
C PHE A 189 -2.08 15.04 0.88
N GLY A 190 -2.25 16.24 1.44
CA GLY A 190 -2.92 16.41 2.73
C GLY A 190 -4.44 16.35 2.60
N SER A 191 -4.95 16.64 1.40
CA SER A 191 -6.37 16.74 1.10
C SER A 191 -6.69 16.28 -0.32
N VAL A 192 -7.86 15.66 -0.50
CA VAL A 192 -8.40 15.36 -1.84
C VAL A 192 -8.60 16.60 -2.71
N ARG A 193 -8.72 17.78 -2.08
CA ARG A 193 -8.87 19.06 -2.79
C ARG A 193 -7.67 19.43 -3.66
N GLU A 194 -6.51 18.84 -3.40
CA GLU A 194 -5.28 19.10 -4.16
C GLU A 194 -5.17 18.19 -5.41
N VAL A 195 -5.97 17.11 -5.46
CA VAL A 195 -5.88 16.09 -6.51
C VAL A 195 -6.35 16.59 -7.88
N PRO A 196 -7.44 17.37 -8.02
CA PRO A 196 -7.86 17.89 -9.32
C PRO A 196 -6.77 18.70 -10.01
N ASP A 197 -6.19 19.69 -9.31
CA ASP A 197 -5.10 20.51 -9.85
C ASP A 197 -3.88 19.67 -10.22
N PHE A 198 -3.60 18.62 -9.46
CA PHE A 198 -2.52 17.69 -9.80
C PHE A 198 -2.81 16.90 -11.07
N PHE A 199 -4.03 16.42 -11.28
CA PHE A 199 -4.41 15.72 -12.51
C PHE A 199 -4.37 16.65 -13.73
N HIS A 200 -4.92 17.86 -13.61
CA HIS A 200 -4.98 18.82 -14.72
C HIS A 200 -3.60 19.29 -15.20
N LYS A 201 -2.54 19.20 -14.38
CA LYS A 201 -1.16 19.46 -14.81
C LYS A 201 -0.73 18.60 -16.00
N PHE A 202 -1.37 17.45 -16.21
CA PHE A 202 -1.01 16.49 -17.24
C PHE A 202 -1.96 16.48 -18.44
N ASP A 203 -3.02 17.30 -18.46
CA ASP A 203 -4.02 17.29 -19.54
C ASP A 203 -3.40 17.61 -20.91
N ASN A 204 -2.37 18.47 -20.91
CA ASN A 204 -1.64 18.88 -22.11
C ASN A 204 -0.13 18.57 -22.03
N ASP A 205 0.28 17.72 -21.08
CA ASP A 205 1.69 17.35 -20.87
C ASP A 205 1.83 15.84 -20.64
N PRO A 206 1.61 15.03 -21.70
CA PRO A 206 1.75 13.57 -21.63
C PRO A 206 3.19 13.14 -21.30
N ASP A 207 4.19 13.91 -21.72
CA ASP A 207 5.60 13.62 -21.48
C ASP A 207 5.94 13.77 -19.99
N ALA A 208 5.44 14.81 -19.31
CA ALA A 208 5.63 14.95 -17.87
C ALA A 208 4.92 13.84 -17.08
N LEU A 209 3.77 13.36 -17.55
CA LEU A 209 3.05 12.25 -16.95
C LEU A 209 3.86 10.94 -17.06
N ASP A 210 4.40 10.65 -18.23
CA ASP A 210 5.23 9.47 -18.46
C ASP A 210 6.55 9.55 -17.70
N ALA A 211 7.16 10.72 -17.62
CA ALA A 211 8.34 10.95 -16.79
C ALA A 211 8.04 10.75 -15.29
N LEU A 212 6.85 11.14 -14.81
CA LEU A 212 6.43 10.83 -13.44
C LEU A 212 6.28 9.32 -13.24
N GLN A 213 5.61 8.62 -14.15
CA GLN A 213 5.45 7.17 -14.10
C GLN A 213 6.82 6.48 -14.05
N GLU A 214 7.74 6.86 -14.93
CA GLU A 214 9.08 6.28 -14.98
C GLU A 214 9.84 6.49 -13.66
N ARG A 215 9.83 7.70 -13.11
CA ARG A 215 10.46 7.98 -11.81
C ARG A 215 9.90 7.09 -10.70
N VAL A 216 8.58 6.94 -10.66
CA VAL A 216 7.87 6.10 -9.67
C VAL A 216 8.22 4.63 -9.83
N MET A 217 8.20 4.11 -11.06
CA MET A 217 8.54 2.71 -11.34
C MET A 217 10.01 2.41 -11.05
N ARG A 218 10.92 3.31 -11.43
CA ARG A 218 12.35 3.14 -11.18
C ARG A 218 12.65 3.16 -9.69
N TRP A 219 11.97 4.02 -8.92
CA TRP A 219 12.06 3.99 -7.45
C TRP A 219 11.55 2.66 -6.89
N TRP A 220 10.40 2.17 -7.35
CA TRP A 220 9.82 0.93 -6.87
C TRP A 220 10.69 -0.29 -7.16
N LEU A 221 11.25 -0.38 -8.36
CA LEU A 221 12.16 -1.47 -8.75
C LEU A 221 13.39 -1.52 -7.83
N ARG A 222 14.05 -0.38 -7.58
CA ARG A 222 15.16 -0.33 -6.62
C ARG A 222 14.73 -0.75 -5.22
N ARG A 223 13.56 -0.29 -4.77
CA ARG A 223 13.06 -0.56 -3.42
C ARG A 223 12.71 -2.04 -3.19
N LYS A 224 12.34 -2.79 -4.25
CA LYS A 224 12.09 -4.24 -4.19
C LYS A 224 13.35 -5.08 -4.02
N ASP A 225 14.48 -4.57 -4.49
CA ASP A 225 15.76 -5.27 -4.46
C ASP A 225 16.49 -5.09 -3.11
N GLU A 226 16.17 -4.01 -2.37
CA GLU A 226 16.57 -3.75 -0.97
C GLU A 226 15.89 -4.70 0.03
#